data_AF-A0A3M7KN92-F1
#
_entry.id   AF-A0A3M7KN92-F1
#
_cell.length_a   1.000
_cell.length_b   1.000
_cell.length_c   1.000
_cell.angle_alpha   90.00
_cell.angle_beta   90.00
_cell.angle_gamma   90.00
#
_symmetry.space_group_name_H-M   'P 1'
#
loop_
_entity.id
_entity.type
_entity.pdbx_description
1 polymer ?
#
loop_
_entity_poly.entity_id
_entity_poly.type
_entity_poly.pdbx_seq_one_letter_code
_entity_poly.pdbx_strand_id
1 'polypeptide(L)'
;RRAVRQPGGSLYSAPSPEPQQHQQAEFDAHSVAPGQPACASPYDMHAMGLPGVGLNGGPSPTYRPSLLPRGKAAPVHRGGERQLAPSPLELRSRVLERLGLSENDLQASTEALREWMAQEVLQPLVDAMEGAHSRVEESAAQLGLQGIRLSSLESPAPLSVASKNLGRGEGIDDEALVLQLRDQIVARLRPSGTFSLTPDVAPPPEALACLQAIATYQQLSAVLKGEAPPGILPATPRGYVASRIRRLAEGPCVTAFDWSAGGLFGGKSWTLELPTDSVLLLYIFAAFLAAPHWHFLQDPATSSSQVDGGQGPLYLGKLPSRVSGPYFAILPLQPPANHQATGVIGTQLGTAAPLFSLVLNGNVVLTSGGRGALWDTLALFLRHCARECHGAVSSRSLAFLGVAEAVAPEYGARRIPKRLLPLLGW
;
A
#
# COMPACT_ATOMS: atom_id res chain seq x y z
N ARG A 1 27.49 52.37 53.26
CA ARG A 1 26.62 53.08 54.24
C ARG A 1 25.18 52.65 54.00
N ARG A 2 24.56 52.03 55.02
CA ARG A 2 23.11 51.81 55.33
C ARG A 2 22.07 51.99 54.18
N ALA A 3 21.34 50.94 53.76
CA ALA A 3 20.16 50.31 54.41
C ALA A 3 18.85 51.06 54.07
N VAL A 4 17.92 50.50 53.27
CA VAL A 4 16.69 49.72 53.66
C VAL A 4 15.52 50.40 52.89
N ARG A 5 14.62 49.74 52.14
CA ARG A 5 13.52 48.86 52.58
C ARG A 5 12.80 48.25 51.35
N GLN A 6 12.56 46.95 51.39
CA GLN A 6 11.45 46.22 50.74
C GLN A 6 10.32 46.08 51.81
N PRO A 7 9.04 45.67 51.52
CA PRO A 7 8.72 44.38 50.90
C PRO A 7 7.37 44.25 50.14
N GLY A 8 7.19 43.09 49.50
CA GLY A 8 5.87 42.59 49.10
C GLY A 8 5.86 41.49 48.01
N GLY A 9 6.71 40.46 48.11
CA GLY A 9 6.71 39.31 47.19
C GLY A 9 6.20 38.06 47.89
N SER A 10 5.18 37.41 47.31
CA SER A 10 4.63 36.12 47.76
C SER A 10 5.45 34.95 47.18
N LEU A 11 5.67 33.96 48.03
CA LEU A 11 6.63 32.85 47.90
C LEU A 11 6.10 31.68 47.04
N TYR A 12 7.04 31.07 46.32
CA TYR A 12 7.00 29.69 45.84
C TYR A 12 6.96 28.70 47.03
N SER A 13 6.24 27.58 46.88
CA SER A 13 6.42 26.39 47.73
C SER A 13 6.60 25.15 46.84
N ALA A 14 7.71 24.44 47.09
CA ALA A 14 8.03 23.12 46.55
C ALA A 14 7.42 22.02 47.45
N PRO A 15 7.11 20.82 46.93
CA PRO A 15 6.58 19.71 47.72
C PRO A 15 7.66 18.69 48.09
N SER A 16 7.59 18.14 49.31
CA SER A 16 8.27 16.90 49.75
C SER A 16 7.74 16.51 51.16
N PRO A 17 7.90 15.27 51.65
CA PRO A 17 7.37 13.99 51.11
C PRO A 17 6.67 13.09 52.19
N GLU A 18 5.80 12.17 51.73
CA GLU A 18 5.42 10.85 52.31
C GLU A 18 4.72 10.76 53.71
N PRO A 19 3.97 9.67 54.07
CA PRO A 19 4.22 8.26 53.70
C PRO A 19 3.02 7.34 53.35
N GLN A 20 3.42 6.19 52.80
CA GLN A 20 2.69 4.95 52.55
C GLN A 20 1.81 4.49 53.73
N GLN A 21 0.53 4.24 53.47
CA GLN A 21 -0.32 3.26 54.17
C GLN A 21 -1.68 3.26 53.47
N HIS A 22 -1.95 2.28 52.60
CA HIS A 22 -3.28 1.75 52.23
C HIS A 22 -3.08 0.57 51.23
N GLN A 23 -2.40 -0.46 51.71
CA GLN A 23 -2.55 -1.86 51.31
C GLN A 23 -2.57 -2.64 52.62
N GLN A 24 -3.38 -3.71 52.69
CA GLN A 24 -3.77 -4.50 53.88
C GLN A 24 -4.97 -3.95 54.68
N ALA A 25 -6.19 -4.24 54.21
CA ALA A 25 -7.34 -4.62 55.05
C ALA A 25 -8.60 -4.86 54.20
N GLU A 26 -8.58 -5.89 53.34
CA GLU A 26 -9.83 -6.51 52.87
C GLU A 26 -9.53 -7.95 52.41
N PHE A 27 -9.02 -8.73 53.36
CA PHE A 27 -8.94 -10.18 53.27
C PHE A 27 -9.19 -10.72 54.69
N ASP A 28 -10.05 -11.75 54.76
CA ASP A 28 -10.32 -12.63 55.90
C ASP A 28 -11.45 -12.28 56.89
N ALA A 29 -12.62 -12.87 56.64
CA ALA A 29 -13.35 -13.73 57.59
C ALA A 29 -14.36 -14.55 56.75
N HIS A 30 -14.41 -15.89 56.69
CA HIS A 30 -14.59 -16.89 57.74
C HIS A 30 -14.00 -18.25 57.24
N SER A 31 -13.03 -18.88 57.93
CA SER A 31 -13.14 -20.05 58.86
C SER A 31 -13.95 -21.25 58.34
N VAL A 32 -13.59 -22.56 58.41
CA VAL A 32 -12.49 -23.40 58.94
C VAL A 32 -12.58 -24.80 58.24
N ALA A 33 -11.44 -25.51 58.11
CA ALA A 33 -11.16 -26.80 57.43
C ALA A 33 -11.63 -28.07 58.22
N PRO A 34 -11.31 -29.37 57.89
CA PRO A 34 -10.40 -29.90 56.86
C PRO A 34 -10.81 -31.23 56.14
N GLY A 35 -10.07 -31.57 55.07
CA GLY A 35 -10.10 -32.91 54.44
C GLY A 35 -9.40 -32.99 53.07
N GLN A 36 -8.08 -33.15 53.05
CA GLN A 36 -7.25 -33.52 51.89
C GLN A 36 -7.31 -35.06 51.62
N PRO A 37 -6.73 -35.63 50.53
CA PRO A 37 -5.89 -35.03 49.48
C PRO A 37 -6.26 -35.39 48.01
N ALA A 38 -5.49 -34.76 47.12
CA ALA A 38 -5.39 -34.84 45.66
C ALA A 38 -5.38 -36.24 45.02
N CYS A 39 -5.82 -36.32 43.76
CA CYS A 39 -5.12 -37.09 42.70
C CYS A 39 -5.65 -36.82 41.29
N ALA A 40 -4.69 -36.60 40.38
CA ALA A 40 -4.57 -37.03 38.98
C ALA A 40 -5.80 -37.51 38.17
N SER A 41 -5.94 -36.95 36.96
CA SER A 41 -6.41 -37.64 35.73
C SER A 41 -5.56 -38.90 35.50
N PRO A 42 -6.05 -40.06 34.97
CA PRO A 42 -6.84 -40.16 33.72
C PRO A 42 -7.76 -41.41 33.54
N TYR A 43 -8.43 -41.45 32.37
CA TYR A 43 -8.98 -42.62 31.64
C TYR A 43 -10.25 -43.36 32.13
N ASP A 44 -11.26 -43.27 31.26
CA ASP A 44 -11.95 -44.35 30.54
C ASP A 44 -13.09 -45.19 31.14
N MET A 45 -13.99 -45.51 30.19
CA MET A 45 -14.86 -46.67 30.04
C MET A 45 -16.16 -46.79 30.88
N HIS A 46 -17.30 -46.84 30.17
CA HIS A 46 -17.93 -48.10 29.75
C HIS A 46 -19.26 -47.85 29.00
N ALA A 47 -19.51 -48.57 27.89
CA ALA A 47 -20.66 -49.48 27.76
C ALA A 47 -20.86 -50.07 26.33
N MET A 48 -20.61 -51.39 26.21
CA MET A 48 -21.41 -52.43 25.51
C MET A 48 -21.43 -52.40 23.96
N GLY A 49 -21.01 -53.39 23.15
CA GLY A 49 -20.90 -54.87 23.23
C GLY A 49 -21.89 -55.50 22.22
N LEU A 50 -21.53 -56.17 21.11
CA LEU A 50 -21.16 -57.60 20.89
C LEU A 50 -21.51 -58.00 19.40
N PRO A 51 -21.27 -59.23 18.84
CA PRO A 51 -20.10 -60.14 18.87
C PRO A 51 -19.77 -60.88 17.53
N GLY A 52 -18.58 -61.53 17.48
CA GLY A 52 -18.26 -62.77 16.73
C GLY A 52 -17.58 -62.59 15.35
N VAL A 53 -16.52 -63.28 14.93
CA VAL A 53 -15.87 -64.55 15.31
C VAL A 53 -14.38 -64.45 14.90
N GLY A 54 -13.47 -64.98 15.71
CA GLY A 54 -12.02 -64.95 15.46
C GLY A 54 -11.49 -66.12 14.61
N LEU A 55 -10.18 -66.07 14.27
CA LEU A 55 -9.18 -67.14 14.50
C LEU A 55 -7.77 -66.73 13.97
N ASN A 56 -6.80 -66.76 14.89
CA ASN A 56 -5.34 -66.98 14.82
C ASN A 56 -4.52 -66.89 13.50
N GLY A 57 -3.36 -66.22 13.60
CA GLY A 57 -2.08 -66.81 13.15
C GLY A 57 -1.08 -65.92 12.37
N GLY A 58 -0.03 -65.43 13.05
CA GLY A 58 1.31 -65.16 12.47
C GLY A 58 1.58 -63.77 11.86
N PRO A 59 2.81 -63.21 11.96
CA PRO A 59 3.14 -61.90 11.41
C PRO A 59 3.63 -62.05 9.95
N SER A 60 3.15 -61.21 9.03
CA SER A 60 3.62 -61.15 7.64
C SER A 60 3.29 -59.78 7.03
N PRO A 61 3.97 -59.33 5.96
CA PRO A 61 5.20 -58.56 6.02
C PRO A 61 5.00 -57.12 5.50
N THR A 62 5.95 -56.24 5.83
CA THR A 62 6.03 -54.88 5.29
C THR A 62 6.11 -54.91 3.76
N TYR A 63 5.01 -54.57 3.07
CA TYR A 63 4.98 -54.43 1.62
C TYR A 63 5.40 -53.01 1.22
N ARG A 64 6.56 -52.95 0.55
CA ARG A 64 7.10 -51.78 -0.15
C ARG A 64 6.88 -52.00 -1.65
N PRO A 65 6.02 -51.25 -2.33
CA PRO A 65 6.01 -51.25 -3.79
C PRO A 65 7.07 -50.28 -4.34
N SER A 66 8.01 -50.84 -5.09
CA SER A 66 9.02 -50.15 -5.88
C SER A 66 8.45 -49.61 -7.20
N LEU A 67 8.80 -48.35 -7.48
CA LEU A 67 9.13 -47.69 -8.76
C LEU A 67 8.77 -48.40 -10.09
N LEU A 68 8.11 -47.65 -10.99
CA LEU A 68 8.53 -47.22 -12.35
C LEU A 68 7.37 -46.37 -13.00
N PRO A 69 7.52 -45.68 -14.15
CA PRO A 69 8.27 -44.43 -14.32
C PRO A 69 7.54 -43.34 -15.16
N ARG A 70 8.09 -42.11 -15.14
CA ARG A 70 8.00 -41.04 -16.17
C ARG A 70 6.60 -40.59 -16.65
N GLY A 71 6.18 -39.48 -16.04
CA GLY A 71 5.37 -38.43 -16.67
C GLY A 71 5.62 -37.11 -15.95
N LYS A 72 6.87 -36.61 -15.95
CA LYS A 72 7.18 -35.30 -15.38
C LYS A 72 6.52 -34.23 -16.26
N ALA A 73 5.34 -33.76 -15.87
CA ALA A 73 5.05 -32.35 -16.04
C ALA A 73 6.18 -31.61 -15.31
N ALA A 74 7.02 -30.92 -16.07
CA ALA A 74 8.06 -30.10 -15.49
C ALA A 74 7.39 -29.17 -14.47
N PRO A 75 7.87 -29.10 -13.21
CA PRO A 75 7.49 -27.96 -12.39
C PRO A 75 7.96 -26.74 -13.17
N VAL A 76 7.05 -25.81 -13.44
CA VAL A 76 7.43 -24.49 -13.92
C VAL A 76 8.47 -24.00 -12.92
N HIS A 77 9.72 -23.88 -13.37
CA HIS A 77 10.80 -23.33 -12.57
C HIS A 77 10.39 -21.92 -12.14
N ARG A 78 9.82 -21.76 -10.95
CA ARG A 78 9.95 -20.52 -10.19
C ARG A 78 11.41 -20.47 -9.78
N GLY A 79 12.24 -19.89 -10.64
CA GLY A 79 13.65 -19.69 -10.36
C GLY A 79 13.79 -18.85 -9.09
N GLY A 80 14.33 -19.48 -8.04
CA GLY A 80 14.98 -18.83 -6.90
C GLY A 80 14.25 -17.64 -6.28
N GLU A 81 13.04 -17.82 -5.73
CA GLU A 81 12.61 -16.97 -4.63
C GLU A 81 13.55 -17.25 -3.45
N ARG A 82 14.63 -16.48 -3.33
CA ARG A 82 15.49 -16.50 -2.15
C ARG A 82 14.59 -16.08 -1.00
N GLN A 83 14.22 -17.02 -0.14
CA GLN A 83 13.25 -16.76 0.92
C GLN A 83 13.84 -15.71 1.88
N LEU A 84 13.38 -14.47 1.74
CA LEU A 84 13.84 -13.36 2.57
C LEU A 84 13.26 -13.55 3.97
N ALA A 85 14.11 -13.33 4.97
CA ALA A 85 13.73 -13.32 6.38
C ALA A 85 14.02 -11.92 6.95
N PRO A 86 13.35 -11.53 8.05
CA PRO A 86 13.67 -10.30 8.76
C PRO A 86 15.17 -10.21 9.07
N SER A 87 15.75 -9.04 8.80
CA SER A 87 17.15 -8.76 9.06
C SER A 87 17.41 -8.62 10.56
N PRO A 88 18.61 -8.99 11.04
CA PRO A 88 18.98 -8.82 12.43
C PRO A 88 19.22 -7.32 12.75
N LEU A 89 19.18 -6.99 14.05
CA LEU A 89 19.20 -5.59 14.54
C LEU A 89 20.50 -4.84 14.19
N GLU A 90 21.61 -5.56 14.04
CA GLU A 90 22.91 -4.97 13.69
C GLU A 90 22.89 -4.39 12.27
N LEU A 91 22.18 -5.04 11.33
CA LEU A 91 22.05 -4.52 9.97
C LEU A 91 21.21 -3.24 9.97
N ARG A 92 20.14 -3.18 10.77
CA ARG A 92 19.33 -1.97 10.94
C ARG A 92 20.18 -0.81 11.46
N SER A 93 20.97 -1.04 12.51
CA SER A 93 21.85 -0.02 13.10
C SER A 93 22.85 0.51 12.06
N ARG A 94 23.48 -0.36 11.28
CA ARG A 94 24.39 0.03 10.19
C ARG A 94 23.72 0.86 9.09
N VAL A 95 22.48 0.51 8.74
CA VAL A 95 21.71 1.27 7.73
C VAL A 95 21.38 2.67 8.23
N LEU A 96 20.97 2.79 9.50
CA LEU A 96 20.69 4.06 10.15
C LEU A 96 21.94 4.94 10.24
N GLU A 97 23.07 4.39 10.68
CA GLU A 97 24.36 5.07 10.72
C GLU A 97 24.77 5.59 9.34
N ARG A 98 24.68 4.74 8.31
CA ARG A 98 25.01 5.13 6.93
C ARG A 98 24.10 6.26 6.42
N LEU A 99 22.83 6.28 6.80
CA LEU A 99 21.88 7.33 6.42
C LEU A 99 21.88 8.52 7.39
N GLY A 100 22.77 8.53 8.38
CA GLY A 100 22.86 9.54 9.43
C GLY A 100 21.53 9.79 10.12
N LEU A 101 20.89 8.72 10.59
CA LEU A 101 19.64 8.74 11.35
C LEU A 101 19.86 8.05 12.70
N SER A 102 19.19 8.55 13.73
CA SER A 102 18.92 7.79 14.95
C SER A 102 17.59 7.01 14.85
N GLU A 103 17.35 6.08 15.77
CA GLU A 103 16.04 5.40 15.86
C GLU A 103 14.90 6.40 16.15
N ASN A 104 15.17 7.45 16.94
CA ASN A 104 14.18 8.51 17.22
C ASN A 104 13.84 9.31 15.95
N ASP A 105 14.83 9.61 15.12
CA ASP A 105 14.61 10.32 13.85
C ASP A 105 13.81 9.46 12.87
N LEU A 106 14.09 8.15 12.83
CA LEU A 106 13.30 7.22 12.04
C LEU A 106 11.86 7.17 12.55
N GLN A 107 11.63 7.04 13.86
CA GLN A 107 10.29 7.04 14.43
C GLN A 107 9.53 8.34 14.11
N ALA A 108 10.16 9.51 14.27
CA ALA A 108 9.56 10.78 13.89
C ALA A 108 9.22 10.84 12.39
N SER A 109 10.13 10.36 11.53
CA SER A 109 9.91 10.28 10.09
C SER A 109 8.76 9.33 9.73
N THR A 110 8.59 8.23 10.47
CA THR A 110 7.50 7.29 10.23
C THR A 110 6.14 7.90 10.55
N GLU A 111 6.02 8.70 11.61
CA GLU A 111 4.76 9.37 11.93
C GLU A 111 4.46 10.50 10.94
N ALA A 112 5.46 11.31 10.59
CA ALA A 112 5.32 12.32 9.55
C ALA A 112 4.93 11.71 8.19
N LEU A 113 5.46 10.53 7.86
CA LEU A 113 5.10 9.79 6.65
C LEU A 113 3.67 9.25 6.71
N ARG A 114 3.17 8.86 7.89
CA ARG A 114 1.77 8.44 8.10
C ARG A 114 0.80 9.59 7.96
N GLU A 115 1.16 10.77 8.44
CA GLU A 115 0.41 12.02 8.23
C GLU A 115 0.40 12.41 6.75
N TRP A 116 1.57 12.43 6.10
CA TRP A 116 1.70 12.70 4.67
C TRP A 116 0.88 11.73 3.82
N MET A 117 0.93 10.42 4.11
CA MET A 117 0.15 9.42 3.39
C MET A 117 -1.36 9.69 3.51
N ALA A 118 -1.84 10.11 4.68
CA ALA A 118 -3.25 10.45 4.85
C ALA A 118 -3.63 11.70 4.06
N GLN A 119 -2.87 12.79 4.23
CA GLN A 119 -3.25 14.13 3.75
C GLN A 119 -2.92 14.40 2.28
N GLU A 120 -1.77 13.93 1.80
CA GLU A 120 -1.29 14.24 0.45
C GLU A 120 -1.58 13.10 -0.55
N VAL A 121 -1.85 11.89 -0.06
CA VAL A 121 -2.08 10.72 -0.92
C VAL A 121 -3.51 10.22 -0.81
N LEU A 122 -3.96 9.80 0.37
CA LEU A 122 -5.24 9.11 0.52
C LEU A 122 -6.45 10.04 0.45
N GLN A 123 -6.43 11.19 1.12
CA GLN A 123 -7.54 12.16 1.05
C GLN A 123 -7.77 12.69 -0.37
N PRO A 124 -6.74 13.16 -1.11
CA PRO A 124 -6.90 13.54 -2.50
C PRO A 124 -7.37 12.38 -3.40
N LEU A 125 -7.02 11.13 -3.08
CA LEU A 125 -7.54 9.96 -3.81
C LEU A 125 -9.04 9.78 -3.57
N VAL A 126 -9.49 9.91 -2.33
CA VAL A 126 -10.92 9.86 -1.98
C VAL A 126 -11.69 10.95 -2.71
N ASP A 127 -11.18 12.18 -2.71
CA ASP A 127 -11.79 13.31 -3.42
C ASP A 127 -11.84 13.08 -4.94
N ALA A 128 -10.77 12.50 -5.51
CA ALA A 128 -10.71 12.16 -6.92
C ALA A 128 -11.70 11.05 -7.30
N MET A 129 -11.95 10.09 -6.41
CA MET A 129 -12.95 9.03 -6.59
C MET A 129 -14.39 9.57 -6.49
N GLU A 130 -14.61 10.51 -5.57
CA GLU A 130 -15.93 11.09 -5.31
C GLU A 130 -16.43 11.84 -6.55
N GLY A 131 -17.64 11.48 -7.02
CA GLY A 131 -18.26 12.08 -8.19
C GLY A 131 -17.56 11.82 -9.53
N ALA A 132 -16.55 10.94 -9.60
CA ALA A 132 -15.82 10.66 -10.85
C ALA A 132 -16.74 10.19 -11.98
N HIS A 133 -17.70 9.31 -11.66
CA HIS A 133 -18.72 8.84 -12.59
C HIS A 133 -19.65 9.98 -13.05
N SER A 134 -20.13 10.81 -12.10
CA SER A 134 -20.99 11.96 -12.39
C SER A 134 -20.33 12.98 -13.30
N ARG A 135 -19.02 13.25 -13.12
CA ARG A 135 -18.26 14.16 -14.00
C ARG A 135 -18.25 13.69 -15.46
N VAL A 136 -18.15 12.38 -15.69
CA VAL A 136 -18.24 11.79 -17.03
C VAL A 136 -19.66 11.94 -17.60
N GLU A 137 -20.69 11.62 -16.81
CA GLU A 137 -22.10 11.76 -17.20
C GLU A 137 -22.44 13.21 -17.58
N GLU A 138 -22.06 14.18 -16.74
CA GLU A 138 -22.32 15.61 -16.95
C GLU A 138 -21.58 16.16 -18.17
N SER A 139 -20.31 15.80 -18.33
CA SER A 139 -19.50 16.27 -19.46
C SER A 139 -19.95 15.64 -20.79
N ALA A 140 -20.44 14.40 -20.77
CA ALA A 140 -21.04 13.78 -21.94
C ALA A 140 -22.39 14.42 -22.31
N ALA A 141 -23.21 14.77 -21.31
CA ALA A 141 -24.47 15.47 -21.50
C ALA A 141 -24.28 16.84 -22.19
N GLN A 142 -23.20 17.57 -21.86
CA GLN A 142 -22.84 18.84 -22.51
C GLN A 142 -22.53 18.68 -24.02
N LEU A 143 -22.07 17.50 -24.43
CA LEU A 143 -21.84 17.15 -25.85
C LEU A 143 -23.08 16.60 -26.56
N GLY A 144 -24.25 16.64 -25.89
CA GLY A 144 -25.49 16.06 -26.39
C GLY A 144 -25.51 14.53 -26.36
N LEU A 145 -24.59 13.89 -25.62
CA LEU A 145 -24.54 12.44 -25.42
C LEU A 145 -25.29 12.11 -24.13
N GLN A 146 -26.60 11.86 -24.25
CA GLN A 146 -27.50 11.60 -23.13
C GLN A 146 -27.67 10.09 -22.88
N GLY A 147 -28.09 9.72 -21.66
CA GLY A 147 -28.42 8.34 -21.30
C GLY A 147 -27.24 7.46 -20.87
N ILE A 148 -26.06 8.04 -20.69
CA ILE A 148 -24.89 7.36 -20.12
C ILE A 148 -25.07 7.30 -18.60
N ARG A 149 -24.94 6.10 -18.03
CA ARG A 149 -24.96 5.87 -16.59
C ARG A 149 -23.82 4.95 -16.21
N LEU A 150 -22.91 5.44 -15.39
CA LEU A 150 -21.74 4.71 -14.93
C LEU A 150 -21.90 4.35 -13.45
N SER A 151 -21.34 3.21 -13.05
CA SER A 151 -21.34 2.85 -11.64
C SER A 151 -20.36 3.74 -10.86
N SER A 152 -20.76 4.11 -9.63
CA SER A 152 -19.82 4.68 -8.68
C SER A 152 -18.64 3.73 -8.45
N LEU A 153 -17.43 4.28 -8.45
CA LEU A 153 -16.18 3.55 -8.21
C LEU A 153 -16.18 2.85 -6.84
N GLU A 154 -17.02 3.32 -5.93
CA GLU A 154 -17.13 2.86 -4.54
C GLU A 154 -18.22 1.82 -4.34
N SER A 155 -19.06 1.58 -5.35
CA SER A 155 -20.14 0.63 -5.24
C SER A 155 -19.58 -0.74 -4.87
N PRO A 156 -20.03 -1.36 -3.78
CA PRO A 156 -19.64 -2.72 -3.47
C PRO A 156 -20.24 -3.59 -4.57
N ALA A 157 -19.40 -4.06 -5.50
CA ALA A 157 -19.82 -5.11 -6.43
C ALA A 157 -20.40 -6.25 -5.58
N PRO A 158 -21.59 -6.76 -5.90
CA PRO A 158 -22.20 -7.81 -5.10
C PRO A 158 -21.23 -8.98 -5.01
N LEU A 159 -20.98 -9.45 -3.79
CA LEU A 159 -20.26 -10.68 -3.52
C LEU A 159 -21.10 -11.83 -4.09
N SER A 160 -20.93 -12.14 -5.38
CA SER A 160 -21.44 -13.39 -5.93
C SER A 160 -20.68 -14.51 -5.22
N VAL A 161 -21.43 -15.31 -4.47
CA VAL A 161 -20.98 -16.46 -3.70
C VAL A 161 -20.11 -17.33 -4.61
N ALA A 162 -18.83 -17.47 -4.27
CA ALA A 162 -17.90 -18.53 -4.67
C ALA A 162 -18.34 -19.34 -5.91
N SER A 163 -18.33 -18.71 -7.08
CA SER A 163 -18.43 -19.45 -8.34
C SER A 163 -17.02 -19.57 -8.89
N LYS A 164 -16.54 -20.81 -9.04
CA LYS A 164 -15.20 -21.23 -9.48
C LYS A 164 -14.81 -20.80 -10.90
N ASN A 165 -15.42 -19.75 -11.45
CA ASN A 165 -15.09 -19.16 -12.73
C ASN A 165 -14.46 -17.78 -12.49
N LEU A 166 -13.14 -17.78 -12.40
CA LEU A 166 -12.33 -16.58 -12.39
C LEU A 166 -12.55 -15.83 -13.72
N GLY A 167 -13.27 -14.71 -13.67
CA GLY A 167 -13.37 -13.76 -14.77
C GLY A 167 -14.71 -13.72 -15.51
N ARG A 168 -15.78 -13.28 -14.84
CA ARG A 168 -16.85 -12.45 -15.45
C ARG A 168 -17.80 -11.98 -14.34
N GLY A 169 -17.62 -10.74 -13.90
CA GLY A 169 -18.66 -10.06 -13.13
C GLY A 169 -19.72 -9.56 -14.11
N GLU A 170 -20.92 -10.12 -14.04
CA GLU A 170 -22.10 -9.53 -14.67
C GLU A 170 -22.47 -8.25 -13.91
N GLY A 171 -22.00 -7.13 -14.45
CA GLY A 171 -22.38 -5.77 -14.14
C GLY A 171 -22.29 -5.00 -15.46
N ILE A 172 -22.97 -3.85 -15.56
CA ILE A 172 -22.79 -2.94 -16.68
C ILE A 172 -21.28 -2.75 -16.91
N ASP A 173 -20.80 -3.07 -18.11
CA ASP A 173 -19.38 -2.97 -18.43
C ASP A 173 -19.04 -1.49 -18.61
N ASP A 174 -18.87 -0.80 -17.48
CA ASP A 174 -18.51 0.62 -17.42
C ASP A 174 -17.25 0.89 -18.28
N GLU A 175 -16.32 -0.06 -18.37
CA GLU A 175 -15.13 0.08 -19.21
C GLU A 175 -15.49 0.09 -20.69
N ALA A 176 -16.31 -0.86 -21.15
CA ALA A 176 -16.79 -0.88 -22.53
C ALA A 176 -17.62 0.38 -22.87
N LEU A 177 -18.46 0.85 -21.95
CA LEU A 177 -19.23 2.08 -22.13
C LEU A 177 -18.33 3.31 -22.27
N VAL A 178 -17.34 3.45 -21.40
CA VAL A 178 -16.42 4.60 -21.41
C VAL A 178 -15.49 4.55 -22.64
N LEU A 179 -15.08 3.36 -23.08
CA LEU A 179 -14.34 3.17 -24.34
C LEU A 179 -15.20 3.58 -25.55
N GLN A 180 -16.45 3.11 -25.62
CA GLN A 180 -17.38 3.48 -26.68
C GLN A 180 -17.61 5.01 -26.70
N LEU A 181 -17.78 5.62 -25.53
CA LEU A 181 -17.95 7.06 -25.38
C LEU A 181 -16.73 7.83 -25.91
N ARG A 182 -15.53 7.41 -25.53
CA ARG A 182 -14.28 8.00 -26.02
C ARG A 182 -14.20 7.93 -27.55
N ASP A 183 -14.48 6.78 -28.13
CA ASP A 183 -14.43 6.58 -29.59
C ASP A 183 -15.44 7.46 -30.33
N GLN A 184 -16.64 7.63 -29.78
CA GLN A 184 -17.65 8.55 -30.33
C GLN A 184 -17.17 10.01 -30.32
N ILE A 185 -16.54 10.46 -29.24
CA ILE A 185 -16.01 11.83 -29.13
C ILE A 185 -14.86 12.02 -30.12
N VAL A 186 -13.89 11.10 -30.16
CA VAL A 186 -12.75 11.16 -31.10
C VAL A 186 -13.24 11.12 -32.56
N ALA A 187 -14.26 10.34 -32.87
CA ALA A 187 -14.86 10.30 -34.20
C ALA A 187 -15.52 11.63 -34.59
N ARG A 188 -16.19 12.30 -33.65
CA ARG A 188 -16.77 13.65 -33.87
C ARG A 188 -15.71 14.73 -34.05
N LEU A 189 -14.54 14.57 -33.43
CA LEU A 189 -13.40 15.47 -33.59
C LEU A 189 -12.63 15.24 -34.91
N ARG A 190 -12.81 14.08 -35.56
CA ARG A 190 -12.17 13.80 -36.86
C ARG A 190 -12.88 14.62 -37.96
N PRO A 191 -12.15 15.39 -38.78
CA PRO A 191 -12.75 16.20 -39.84
C PRO A 191 -13.49 15.30 -40.84
N SER A 192 -14.83 15.40 -40.85
CA SER A 192 -15.70 14.67 -41.77
C SER A 192 -15.80 15.44 -43.09
N GLY A 193 -14.90 15.17 -44.04
CA GLY A 193 -15.12 15.18 -45.50
C GLY A 193 -15.78 16.36 -46.26
N THR A 194 -16.34 17.41 -45.66
CA THR A 194 -16.97 18.54 -46.39
C THR A 194 -16.79 19.91 -45.74
N PHE A 195 -15.99 20.03 -44.68
CA PHE A 195 -15.52 21.31 -44.20
C PHE A 195 -14.00 21.29 -44.18
N SER A 196 -13.39 21.89 -45.20
CA SER A 196 -12.00 22.29 -45.17
C SER A 196 -11.87 23.38 -44.12
N LEU A 197 -11.22 23.08 -43.01
CA LEU A 197 -10.59 24.10 -42.19
C LEU A 197 -9.13 23.70 -41.99
N THR A 198 -8.32 24.72 -42.15
CA THR A 198 -6.89 24.83 -41.89
C THR A 198 -6.46 24.07 -40.62
N PRO A 199 -5.20 23.63 -40.53
CA PRO A 199 -4.62 22.85 -39.41
C PRO A 199 -4.62 23.53 -38.02
N ASP A 200 -5.44 24.56 -37.81
CA ASP A 200 -5.31 25.55 -36.74
C ASP A 200 -6.56 25.69 -35.84
N VAL A 201 -7.59 24.85 -36.02
CA VAL A 201 -8.76 24.87 -35.13
C VAL A 201 -8.55 23.89 -33.98
N ALA A 202 -8.24 24.44 -32.81
CA ALA A 202 -8.14 23.66 -31.57
C ALA A 202 -9.46 22.92 -31.28
N PRO A 203 -9.39 21.69 -30.75
CA PRO A 203 -10.60 20.94 -30.39
C PRO A 203 -11.44 21.71 -29.34
N PRO A 204 -12.78 21.61 -29.40
CA PRO A 204 -13.66 22.32 -28.48
C PRO A 204 -13.36 21.94 -27.02
N PRO A 205 -13.36 22.93 -26.10
CA PRO A 205 -12.95 22.71 -24.71
C PRO A 205 -13.86 21.70 -23.99
N GLU A 206 -15.15 21.63 -24.33
CA GLU A 206 -16.10 20.68 -23.75
C GLU A 206 -15.73 19.23 -24.12
N ALA A 207 -15.25 19.01 -25.35
CA ALA A 207 -14.83 17.68 -25.80
C ALA A 207 -13.55 17.24 -25.08
N LEU A 208 -12.59 18.16 -24.89
CA LEU A 208 -11.38 17.90 -24.12
C LEU A 208 -11.69 17.59 -22.65
N ALA A 209 -12.57 18.36 -22.02
CA ALA A 209 -13.01 18.14 -20.65
C ALA A 209 -13.66 16.76 -20.48
N CYS A 210 -14.52 16.35 -21.42
CA CYS A 210 -15.13 15.02 -21.41
C CYS A 210 -14.10 13.90 -21.58
N LEU A 211 -13.13 14.05 -22.50
CA LEU A 211 -12.04 13.08 -22.68
C LEU A 211 -11.14 12.98 -21.44
N GLN A 212 -10.89 14.09 -20.74
CA GLN A 212 -10.14 14.11 -19.49
C GLN A 212 -10.92 13.43 -18.36
N ALA A 213 -12.23 13.70 -18.24
CA ALA A 213 -13.09 13.03 -17.24
C ALA A 213 -13.11 11.51 -17.47
N ILE A 214 -13.27 11.07 -18.72
CA ILE A 214 -13.20 9.66 -19.14
C ILE A 214 -11.86 9.05 -18.75
N ALA A 215 -10.76 9.67 -19.14
CA ALA A 215 -9.42 9.16 -18.85
C ALA A 215 -9.18 9.06 -17.33
N THR A 216 -9.62 10.05 -16.57
CA THR A 216 -9.51 10.07 -15.11
C THR A 216 -10.32 8.93 -14.48
N TYR A 217 -11.56 8.72 -14.91
CA TYR A 217 -12.40 7.62 -14.44
C TYR A 217 -11.76 6.25 -14.71
N GLN A 218 -11.26 6.02 -15.93
CA GLN A 218 -10.61 4.76 -16.30
C GLN A 218 -9.36 4.50 -15.46
N GLN A 219 -8.53 5.53 -15.24
CA GLN A 219 -7.31 5.40 -14.45
C GLN A 219 -7.60 5.15 -12.97
N LEU A 220 -8.57 5.86 -12.39
CA LEU A 220 -9.03 5.57 -11.02
C LEU A 220 -9.60 4.16 -10.90
N SER A 221 -10.40 3.71 -11.88
CA SER A 221 -10.92 2.35 -11.94
C SER A 221 -9.78 1.32 -11.97
N ALA A 222 -8.75 1.53 -12.79
CA ALA A 222 -7.57 0.67 -12.86
C ALA A 222 -6.76 0.67 -11.55
N VAL A 223 -6.61 1.82 -10.88
CA VAL A 223 -5.99 1.91 -9.54
C VAL A 223 -6.80 1.09 -8.52
N LEU A 224 -8.12 1.25 -8.50
CA LEU A 224 -8.95 0.53 -7.53
C LEU A 224 -9.04 -0.99 -7.80
N LYS A 225 -8.76 -1.42 -9.04
CA LYS A 225 -8.66 -2.84 -9.42
C LYS A 225 -7.28 -3.45 -9.14
N GLY A 226 -6.27 -2.66 -8.75
CA GLY A 226 -4.90 -3.15 -8.59
C GLY A 226 -4.12 -3.33 -9.91
N GLU A 227 -4.60 -2.72 -11.00
CA GLU A 227 -4.07 -2.89 -12.35
C GLU A 227 -3.03 -1.81 -12.72
N ALA A 228 -3.06 -0.66 -12.03
CA ALA A 228 -2.15 0.46 -12.25
C ALA A 228 -1.49 0.90 -10.93
N PRO A 229 -0.22 0.54 -10.64
CA PRO A 229 0.65 -0.38 -11.37
C PRO A 229 0.31 -1.87 -11.13
N PRO A 230 0.52 -2.76 -12.10
CA PRO A 230 0.10 -4.16 -11.98
C PRO A 230 1.07 -4.98 -11.12
N GLY A 231 0.54 -5.97 -10.40
CA GLY A 231 1.34 -7.05 -9.80
C GLY A 231 1.83 -6.82 -8.36
N ILE A 232 1.59 -5.65 -7.78
CA ILE A 232 1.83 -5.41 -6.33
C ILE A 232 0.62 -5.86 -5.52
N LEU A 233 -0.58 -5.41 -5.92
CA LEU A 233 -1.82 -5.79 -5.25
C LEU A 233 -2.28 -7.16 -5.77
N PRO A 234 -2.63 -8.12 -4.89
CA PRO A 234 -3.31 -9.34 -5.32
C PRO A 234 -4.69 -9.01 -5.92
N ALA A 235 -5.29 -9.95 -6.66
CA ALA A 235 -6.62 -9.77 -7.22
C ALA A 235 -7.62 -9.44 -6.11
N THR A 236 -8.15 -8.22 -6.13
CA THR A 236 -8.93 -7.65 -5.02
C THR A 236 -10.18 -6.97 -5.57
N PRO A 237 -11.35 -7.15 -4.94
CA PRO A 237 -12.56 -6.44 -5.36
C PRO A 237 -12.39 -4.92 -5.30
N ARG A 238 -12.76 -4.21 -6.38
CA ARG A 238 -12.69 -2.74 -6.49
C ARG A 238 -13.33 -2.03 -5.29
N GLY A 239 -14.51 -2.48 -4.90
CA GLY A 239 -15.25 -1.92 -3.76
C GLY A 239 -14.53 -2.10 -2.42
N TYR A 240 -13.75 -3.17 -2.24
CA TYR A 240 -12.95 -3.34 -1.03
C TYR A 240 -11.86 -2.28 -0.97
N VAL A 241 -11.09 -2.14 -2.05
CA VAL A 241 -10.00 -1.15 -2.16
C VAL A 241 -10.54 0.25 -1.90
N ALA A 242 -11.63 0.63 -2.55
CA ALA A 242 -12.29 1.92 -2.35
C ALA A 242 -12.71 2.16 -0.89
N SER A 243 -13.38 1.18 -0.26
CA SER A 243 -13.83 1.29 1.13
C SER A 243 -12.66 1.38 2.12
N ARG A 244 -11.55 0.66 1.86
CA ARG A 244 -10.35 0.71 2.70
C ARG A 244 -9.62 2.02 2.58
N ILE A 245 -9.44 2.55 1.36
CA ILE A 245 -8.81 3.86 1.13
C ILE A 245 -9.55 4.93 1.93
N ARG A 246 -10.89 4.99 1.81
CA ARG A 246 -11.70 5.95 2.58
C ARG A 246 -11.47 5.82 4.07
N ARG A 247 -11.53 4.60 4.60
CA ARG A 247 -11.36 4.38 6.04
C ARG A 247 -9.95 4.71 6.53
N LEU A 248 -8.92 4.46 5.71
CA LEU A 248 -7.55 4.81 6.03
C LEU A 248 -7.28 6.32 5.92
N ALA A 249 -8.08 7.04 5.10
CA ALA A 249 -8.03 8.48 4.95
C ALA A 249 -8.75 9.25 6.08
N GLU A 250 -9.48 8.55 6.96
CA GLU A 250 -10.20 9.16 8.09
C GLU A 250 -9.22 9.79 9.10
N GLY A 251 -9.16 11.12 9.10
CA GLY A 251 -8.35 11.90 10.03
C GLY A 251 -7.00 12.35 9.46
N PRO A 252 -6.17 13.02 10.28
CA PRO A 252 -4.93 13.66 9.83
C PRO A 252 -3.76 12.68 9.59
N CYS A 253 -3.89 11.43 10.05
CA CYS A 253 -2.94 10.34 9.82
C CYS A 253 -3.69 9.01 9.66
N VAL A 254 -3.02 7.98 9.14
CA VAL A 254 -3.59 6.64 8.89
C VAL A 254 -3.83 5.84 10.19
N THR A 255 -4.72 6.33 11.05
CA THR A 255 -5.01 5.75 12.38
C THR A 255 -5.66 4.37 12.31
N ALA A 256 -6.51 4.12 11.31
CA ALA A 256 -7.22 2.85 11.11
C ALA A 256 -6.36 1.73 10.47
N PHE A 257 -5.04 1.95 10.38
CA PHE A 257 -4.08 1.03 9.78
C PHE A 257 -3.85 -0.23 10.64
N ASP A 258 -4.09 -1.40 10.06
CA ASP A 258 -3.64 -2.69 10.59
C ASP A 258 -2.60 -3.32 9.65
N TRP A 259 -1.38 -3.51 10.16
CA TRP A 259 -0.28 -4.01 9.34
C TRP A 259 -0.49 -5.45 8.84
N SER A 260 -1.23 -6.26 9.60
CA SER A 260 -1.38 -7.71 9.42
C SER A 260 -2.77 -8.15 8.99
N ALA A 261 -3.71 -7.21 8.96
CA ALA A 261 -5.08 -7.44 8.56
C ALA A 261 -5.55 -6.33 7.63
N GLY A 262 -6.83 -6.37 7.27
CA GLY A 262 -7.51 -5.32 6.53
C GLY A 262 -8.86 -5.01 7.17
N GLY A 263 -9.78 -4.46 6.39
CA GLY A 263 -11.07 -4.02 6.89
C GLY A 263 -12.22 -4.97 6.59
N LEU A 264 -13.39 -4.62 7.12
CA LEU A 264 -14.67 -5.26 6.80
C LEU A 264 -15.02 -5.05 5.32
N PHE A 265 -15.57 -6.08 4.67
CA PHE A 265 -16.08 -5.99 3.30
C PHE A 265 -17.34 -6.82 3.10
N GLY A 266 -18.40 -6.22 2.55
CA GLY A 266 -19.67 -6.91 2.34
C GLY A 266 -20.24 -7.55 3.62
N GLY A 267 -20.06 -6.90 4.77
CA GLY A 267 -20.50 -7.39 6.08
C GLY A 267 -19.64 -8.51 6.68
N LYS A 268 -18.54 -8.91 6.03
CA LYS A 268 -17.63 -9.94 6.52
C LYS A 268 -16.34 -9.32 7.06
N SER A 269 -15.82 -9.91 8.14
CA SER A 269 -14.48 -9.60 8.65
C SER A 269 -13.40 -9.95 7.64
N TRP A 270 -12.25 -9.29 7.75
CA TRP A 270 -11.11 -9.56 6.90
C TRP A 270 -10.64 -11.02 6.99
N THR A 271 -10.21 -11.56 5.85
CA THR A 271 -9.55 -12.87 5.72
C THR A 271 -8.39 -12.76 4.73
N LEU A 272 -7.57 -13.81 4.62
CA LEU A 272 -6.42 -13.86 3.71
C LEU A 272 -6.78 -13.77 2.21
N GLU A 273 -8.06 -13.83 1.85
CA GLU A 273 -8.52 -13.58 0.47
C GLU A 273 -8.43 -12.09 0.07
N LEU A 274 -8.25 -11.19 1.04
CA LEU A 274 -8.13 -9.74 0.83
C LEU A 274 -6.75 -9.25 1.29
N PRO A 275 -6.17 -8.22 0.65
CA PRO A 275 -4.88 -7.69 1.06
C PRO A 275 -4.96 -7.03 2.44
N THR A 276 -3.85 -7.10 3.17
CA THR A 276 -3.65 -6.32 4.40
C THR A 276 -3.46 -4.84 4.08
N ASP A 277 -3.61 -3.96 5.08
CA ASP A 277 -3.38 -2.53 4.85
C ASP A 277 -1.93 -2.23 4.49
N SER A 278 -0.95 -3.03 4.97
CA SER A 278 0.45 -2.85 4.56
C SER A 278 0.66 -3.08 3.06
N VAL A 279 0.00 -4.11 2.51
CA VAL A 279 0.08 -4.44 1.09
C VAL A 279 -0.66 -3.39 0.26
N LEU A 280 -1.83 -2.97 0.74
CA LEU A 280 -2.61 -1.91 0.11
C LEU A 280 -1.84 -0.59 0.08
N LEU A 281 -1.24 -0.14 1.18
CA LEU A 281 -0.53 1.13 1.23
C LEU A 281 0.80 1.11 0.46
N LEU A 282 1.50 -0.03 0.37
CA LEU A 282 2.62 -0.16 -0.57
C LEU A 282 2.15 0.04 -2.01
N TYR A 283 1.02 -0.58 -2.37
CA TYR A 283 0.42 -0.45 -3.69
C TYR A 283 -0.02 0.99 -3.99
N ILE A 284 -0.72 1.65 -3.07
CA ILE A 284 -1.17 3.04 -3.23
C ILE A 284 0.02 4.00 -3.33
N PHE A 285 1.07 3.79 -2.54
CA PHE A 285 2.31 4.55 -2.67
C PHE A 285 2.92 4.40 -4.07
N ALA A 286 2.98 3.17 -4.60
CA ALA A 286 3.45 2.93 -5.97
C ALA A 286 2.55 3.59 -7.03
N ALA A 287 1.22 3.51 -6.87
CA ALA A 287 0.26 4.19 -7.76
C ALA A 287 0.44 5.72 -7.75
N PHE A 288 0.66 6.32 -6.58
CA PHE A 288 0.97 7.74 -6.45
C PHE A 288 2.31 8.11 -7.12
N LEU A 289 3.33 7.26 -7.00
CA LEU A 289 4.58 7.42 -7.76
C LEU A 289 4.43 7.20 -9.27
N ALA A 290 3.30 6.67 -9.76
CA ALA A 290 2.97 6.64 -11.19
C ALA A 290 2.14 7.86 -11.62
N ALA A 291 1.24 8.35 -10.77
CA ALA A 291 0.37 9.50 -11.01
C ALA A 291 0.37 10.41 -9.77
N PRO A 292 1.36 11.31 -9.63
CA PRO A 292 1.52 12.13 -8.44
C PRO A 292 0.38 13.14 -8.39
N HIS A 293 -0.12 13.41 -7.19
CA HIS A 293 -1.31 14.24 -6.97
C HIS A 293 -2.57 13.71 -7.69
N TRP A 294 -2.57 12.42 -8.07
CA TRP A 294 -3.61 11.78 -8.88
C TRP A 294 -3.87 12.45 -10.23
N HIS A 295 -2.87 13.17 -10.74
CA HIS A 295 -2.87 13.66 -12.12
C HIS A 295 -2.40 12.56 -13.05
N PHE A 296 -3.34 12.01 -13.81
CA PHE A 296 -3.06 10.99 -14.81
C PHE A 296 -2.60 11.64 -16.11
N LEU A 297 -1.35 11.41 -16.49
CA LEU A 297 -0.82 11.90 -17.76
C LEU A 297 -1.58 11.22 -18.91
N GLN A 298 -2.19 12.04 -19.78
CA GLN A 298 -2.73 11.57 -21.05
C GLN A 298 -1.53 11.27 -21.96
N ASP A 299 -1.26 9.98 -22.14
CA ASP A 299 -0.39 9.38 -23.16
C ASP A 299 1.01 8.89 -22.69
N PRO A 300 1.27 7.56 -22.69
CA PRO A 300 2.62 7.02 -22.49
C PRO A 300 3.59 7.34 -23.64
N ALA A 301 3.09 7.81 -24.79
CA ALA A 301 3.93 8.17 -25.94
C ALA A 301 4.57 9.58 -25.83
N THR A 302 3.99 10.48 -25.03
CA THR A 302 4.49 11.87 -24.86
C THR A 302 5.28 12.08 -23.58
N SER A 303 5.34 11.09 -22.69
CA SER A 303 6.09 11.15 -21.42
C SER A 303 7.56 10.72 -21.56
N SER A 304 8.05 10.51 -22.79
CA SER A 304 9.48 10.43 -23.09
C SER A 304 10.15 11.81 -23.18
N SER A 305 9.48 12.90 -22.79
CA SER A 305 10.17 14.12 -22.37
C SER A 305 10.91 13.83 -21.07
N GLN A 306 12.07 13.19 -21.24
CA GLN A 306 13.20 13.23 -20.32
C GLN A 306 13.33 14.65 -19.78
N VAL A 307 12.83 14.87 -18.57
CA VAL A 307 13.52 15.80 -17.68
C VAL A 307 14.81 15.08 -17.36
N ASP A 308 15.90 15.54 -17.98
CA ASP A 308 17.29 15.07 -17.83
C ASP A 308 17.78 15.20 -16.38
N GLY A 309 17.20 14.41 -15.48
CA GLY A 309 17.79 14.03 -14.21
C GLY A 309 18.27 12.61 -14.37
N GLY A 310 19.56 12.41 -14.68
CA GLY A 310 20.21 11.14 -15.01
C GLY A 310 20.22 10.04 -13.91
N GLN A 311 19.15 9.94 -13.12
CA GLN A 311 18.96 9.05 -11.98
C GLN A 311 18.31 7.70 -12.38
N GLY A 312 17.89 7.55 -13.64
CA GLY A 312 17.34 6.29 -14.19
C GLY A 312 15.81 6.16 -14.10
N PRO A 313 15.21 5.18 -14.79
CA PRO A 313 13.76 5.01 -14.86
C PRO A 313 13.15 4.50 -13.54
N LEU A 314 11.84 4.67 -13.38
CA LEU A 314 11.05 4.10 -12.28
C LEU A 314 10.23 2.91 -12.78
N TYR A 315 10.42 1.73 -12.17
CA TYR A 315 9.62 0.53 -12.46
C TYR A 315 8.72 0.16 -11.28
N LEU A 316 7.45 -0.06 -11.55
CA LEU A 316 6.45 -0.33 -10.53
C LEU A 316 5.75 -1.65 -10.84
N GLY A 317 5.79 -2.58 -9.89
CA GLY A 317 5.10 -3.87 -9.92
C GLY A 317 5.68 -4.91 -10.88
N LYS A 318 6.16 -4.50 -12.05
CA LYS A 318 6.79 -5.38 -13.04
C LYS A 318 8.05 -4.75 -13.61
N LEU A 319 9.03 -5.60 -13.87
CA LEU A 319 10.27 -5.22 -14.52
C LEU A 319 10.20 -5.55 -16.02
N PRO A 320 10.69 -4.68 -16.93
CA PRO A 320 10.86 -5.03 -18.33
C PRO A 320 11.82 -6.22 -18.52
N SER A 321 11.73 -6.88 -19.67
CA SER A 321 12.59 -8.02 -20.02
C SER A 321 14.06 -7.64 -20.16
N ARG A 322 14.35 -6.38 -20.51
CA ARG A 322 15.70 -5.82 -20.58
C ARG A 322 15.73 -4.54 -19.79
N VAL A 323 16.62 -4.48 -18.81
CA VAL A 323 16.90 -3.28 -18.04
C VAL A 323 18.41 -3.06 -18.07
N SER A 324 18.81 -1.85 -18.44
CA SER A 324 20.20 -1.43 -18.48
C SER A 324 20.40 -0.23 -17.56
N GLY A 325 21.46 -0.26 -16.77
CA GLY A 325 21.83 0.83 -15.88
C GLY A 325 21.06 0.86 -14.56
N PRO A 326 21.29 1.90 -13.75
CA PRO A 326 20.60 2.12 -12.48
C PRO A 326 19.14 2.51 -12.71
N TYR A 327 18.26 2.11 -11.79
CA TYR A 327 16.84 2.42 -11.83
C TYR A 327 16.21 2.41 -10.44
N PHE A 328 15.07 3.07 -10.32
CA PHE A 328 14.23 3.02 -9.13
C PHE A 328 13.15 1.97 -9.28
N ALA A 329 12.76 1.30 -8.19
CA ALA A 329 11.64 0.37 -8.28
C ALA A 329 10.84 0.15 -6.99
N ILE A 330 9.58 -0.20 -7.17
CA ILE A 330 8.76 -0.86 -6.15
C ILE A 330 8.28 -2.18 -6.76
N LEU A 331 8.78 -3.31 -6.25
CA LEU A 331 8.56 -4.62 -6.87
C LEU A 331 7.99 -5.63 -5.87
N PRO A 332 7.16 -6.59 -6.34
CA PRO A 332 6.69 -7.71 -5.52
C PRO A 332 7.74 -8.85 -5.43
N LEU A 333 8.84 -8.73 -6.18
CA LEU A 333 9.87 -9.76 -6.33
C LEU A 333 11.25 -9.11 -6.37
N GLN A 334 12.26 -9.87 -5.93
CA GLN A 334 13.64 -9.41 -5.95
C GLN A 334 14.13 -9.23 -7.40
N PRO A 335 14.80 -8.11 -7.72
CA PRO A 335 15.41 -7.93 -9.03
C PRO A 335 16.56 -8.93 -9.24
N PRO A 336 16.88 -9.30 -10.49
CA PRO A 336 17.98 -10.22 -10.79
C PRO A 336 19.33 -9.72 -10.27
N ALA A 337 20.26 -10.65 -9.98
CA ALA A 337 21.51 -10.40 -9.25
C ALA A 337 22.50 -9.39 -9.88
N ASN A 338 22.27 -8.91 -11.10
CA ASN A 338 23.13 -7.96 -11.82
C ASN A 338 22.49 -6.59 -12.03
N HIS A 339 21.30 -6.37 -11.48
CA HIS A 339 20.56 -5.14 -11.66
C HIS A 339 20.96 -4.10 -10.62
N GLN A 340 21.09 -2.84 -11.02
CA GLN A 340 21.40 -1.72 -10.11
C GLN A 340 20.11 -1.04 -9.62
N ALA A 341 19.27 -1.81 -8.91
CA ALA A 341 17.99 -1.32 -8.41
C ALA A 341 18.15 -0.54 -7.10
N THR A 342 17.46 0.60 -6.98
CA THR A 342 17.28 1.33 -5.72
C THR A 342 15.79 1.45 -5.42
N GLY A 343 15.32 0.92 -4.30
CA GLY A 343 13.88 0.78 -4.13
C GLY A 343 13.41 -0.11 -2.99
N VAL A 344 12.15 -0.51 -3.08
CA VAL A 344 11.47 -1.34 -2.09
C VAL A 344 10.97 -2.62 -2.75
N ILE A 345 11.24 -3.77 -2.12
CA ILE A 345 10.64 -5.04 -2.48
C ILE A 345 9.62 -5.43 -1.42
N GLY A 346 8.38 -5.69 -1.84
CA GLY A 346 7.38 -6.34 -1.00
C GLY A 346 7.34 -7.84 -1.31
N THR A 347 7.58 -8.69 -0.32
CA THR A 347 7.45 -10.15 -0.45
C THR A 347 6.40 -10.69 0.52
N GLN A 348 5.87 -11.89 0.27
CA GLN A 348 4.81 -12.49 1.07
C GLN A 348 3.53 -11.63 1.14
N LEU A 349 3.25 -10.86 0.08
CA LEU A 349 2.13 -9.91 -0.01
C LEU A 349 0.73 -10.56 0.04
N GLY A 350 0.65 -11.88 -0.14
CA GLY A 350 -0.59 -12.65 0.01
C GLY A 350 -0.80 -13.26 1.39
N THR A 351 -0.05 -12.81 2.41
CA THR A 351 -0.11 -13.36 3.77
C THR A 351 -0.42 -12.27 4.81
N ALA A 352 -0.76 -12.68 6.03
CA ALA A 352 -0.91 -11.77 7.16
C ALA A 352 0.42 -11.13 7.63
N ALA A 353 1.57 -11.63 7.14
CA ALA A 353 2.89 -11.19 7.56
C ALA A 353 3.76 -10.77 6.36
N PRO A 354 3.37 -9.71 5.62
CA PRO A 354 4.18 -9.23 4.50
C PRO A 354 5.54 -8.74 4.99
N LEU A 355 6.56 -8.95 4.16
CA LEU A 355 7.92 -8.48 4.40
C LEU A 355 8.28 -7.39 3.39
N PHE A 356 8.94 -6.34 3.87
CA PHE A 356 9.38 -5.21 3.06
C PHE A 356 10.89 -5.10 3.13
N SER A 357 11.54 -4.97 1.97
CA SER A 357 12.99 -4.93 1.88
C SER A 357 13.47 -3.69 1.16
N LEU A 358 14.45 -3.00 1.76
CA LEU A 358 15.18 -1.92 1.15
C LEU A 358 16.28 -2.50 0.26
N VAL A 359 16.26 -2.12 -1.02
CA VAL A 359 17.29 -2.47 -2.00
C VAL A 359 18.05 -1.22 -2.38
N LEU A 360 19.38 -1.24 -2.30
CA LEU A 360 20.23 -0.17 -2.79
C LEU A 360 21.28 -0.74 -3.74
N ASN A 361 21.40 -0.15 -4.93
CA ASN A 361 22.34 -0.58 -5.98
C ASN A 361 22.30 -2.11 -6.23
N GLY A 362 21.10 -2.69 -6.24
CA GLY A 362 20.87 -4.13 -6.47
C GLY A 362 20.93 -5.03 -5.24
N ASN A 363 21.43 -4.53 -4.11
CA ASN A 363 21.61 -5.32 -2.89
C ASN A 363 20.46 -5.09 -1.92
N VAL A 364 19.87 -6.17 -1.43
CA VAL A 364 18.95 -6.10 -0.27
C VAL A 364 19.77 -5.74 0.96
N VAL A 365 19.54 -4.55 1.52
CA VAL A 365 20.30 -4.05 2.67
C VAL A 365 19.57 -4.29 3.98
N LEU A 366 18.24 -4.21 3.97
CA LEU A 366 17.40 -4.44 5.14
C LEU A 366 16.11 -5.12 4.69
N THR A 367 15.68 -6.12 5.43
CA THR A 367 14.33 -6.71 5.34
C THR A 367 13.65 -6.58 6.69
N SER A 368 12.44 -6.03 6.69
CA SER A 368 11.64 -5.80 7.89
C SER A 368 10.29 -6.51 7.76
N GLY A 369 9.76 -6.97 8.89
CA GLY A 369 8.39 -7.50 9.03
C GLY A 369 7.73 -6.96 10.29
N GLY A 370 6.40 -7.07 10.38
CA GLY A 370 5.63 -6.59 11.53
C GLY A 370 5.09 -5.16 11.39
N ARG A 371 4.64 -4.60 12.52
CA ARG A 371 3.84 -3.37 12.60
C ARG A 371 4.43 -2.15 11.88
N GLY A 372 5.73 -1.90 12.05
CA GLY A 372 6.41 -0.73 11.49
C GLY A 372 7.06 -0.98 10.12
N ALA A 373 7.06 -2.22 9.62
CA ALA A 373 7.96 -2.60 8.54
C ALA A 373 7.76 -1.83 7.23
N LEU A 374 6.50 -1.57 6.86
CA LEU A 374 6.18 -0.74 5.70
C LEU A 374 6.76 0.67 5.87
N TRP A 375 6.40 1.32 6.98
CA TRP A 375 6.75 2.71 7.26
C TRP A 375 8.25 2.91 7.38
N ASP A 376 8.93 2.04 8.12
CA ASP A 376 10.39 2.05 8.25
C ASP A 376 11.07 1.91 6.87
N THR A 377 10.62 0.95 6.06
CA THR A 377 11.25 0.69 4.76
C THR A 377 11.04 1.85 3.79
N LEU A 378 9.83 2.43 3.76
CA LEU A 378 9.53 3.62 2.95
C LEU A 378 10.32 4.84 3.43
N ALA A 379 10.38 5.09 4.74
CA ALA A 379 11.12 6.20 5.32
C ALA A 379 12.61 6.10 5.00
N LEU A 380 13.21 4.91 5.14
CA LEU A 380 14.62 4.68 4.81
C LEU A 380 14.91 4.80 3.30
N PHE A 381 13.99 4.33 2.45
CA PHE A 381 14.09 4.50 1.00
C PHE A 381 14.06 5.98 0.62
N LEU A 382 13.07 6.73 1.10
CA LEU A 382 12.93 8.15 0.81
C LEU A 382 14.07 8.98 1.41
N ARG A 383 14.57 8.61 2.59
CA ARG A 383 15.77 9.21 3.19
C ARG A 383 17.01 9.00 2.33
N HIS A 384 17.19 7.79 1.81
CA HIS A 384 18.28 7.51 0.88
C HIS A 384 18.16 8.40 -0.37
N CYS A 385 16.95 8.52 -0.94
CA CYS A 385 16.70 9.42 -2.07
C CYS A 385 17.02 10.89 -1.73
N ALA A 386 16.65 11.35 -0.54
CA ALA A 386 16.93 12.72 -0.09
C ALA A 386 18.44 13.01 -0.05
N ARG A 387 19.24 12.08 0.47
CA ARG A 387 20.68 12.26 0.70
C ARG A 387 21.54 11.92 -0.51
N GLU A 388 21.34 10.74 -1.07
CA GLU A 388 22.22 10.13 -2.07
C GLU A 388 21.72 10.36 -3.51
N CYS A 389 20.42 10.61 -3.68
CA CYS A 389 19.80 10.86 -4.99
C CYS A 389 19.42 12.35 -5.18
N HIS A 390 19.99 13.26 -4.38
CA HIS A 390 19.71 14.70 -4.43
C HIS A 390 18.22 15.05 -4.33
N GLY A 391 17.46 14.27 -3.55
CA GLY A 391 16.01 14.46 -3.42
C GLY A 391 15.21 13.98 -4.61
N ALA A 392 15.76 13.12 -5.47
CA ALA A 392 15.06 12.54 -6.61
C ALA A 392 14.64 11.08 -6.38
N VAL A 393 13.48 10.73 -6.93
CA VAL A 393 13.00 9.37 -7.17
C VAL A 393 12.72 9.29 -8.68
N SER A 394 13.70 8.77 -9.43
CA SER A 394 13.70 8.83 -10.91
C SER A 394 13.53 10.27 -11.41
N SER A 395 12.54 10.55 -12.26
CA SER A 395 12.27 11.89 -12.82
C SER A 395 11.54 12.84 -11.87
N ARG A 396 11.22 12.42 -10.65
CA ARG A 396 10.41 13.20 -9.69
C ARG A 396 11.25 13.63 -8.50
N SER A 397 11.00 14.82 -7.98
CA SER A 397 11.62 15.27 -6.74
C SER A 397 10.73 14.99 -5.51
N LEU A 398 11.34 14.70 -4.36
CA LEU A 398 10.64 14.54 -3.08
C LEU A 398 9.88 15.81 -2.69
N ALA A 399 10.37 16.98 -3.09
CA ALA A 399 9.69 18.25 -2.90
C ALA A 399 8.40 18.34 -3.72
N PHE A 400 8.43 17.91 -4.99
CA PHE A 400 7.25 17.84 -5.84
C PHE A 400 6.22 16.82 -5.33
N LEU A 401 6.67 15.72 -4.73
CA LEU A 401 5.81 14.73 -4.09
C LEU A 401 5.27 15.18 -2.71
N GLY A 402 5.70 16.35 -2.20
CA GLY A 402 5.29 16.86 -0.88
C GLY A 402 5.84 16.09 0.32
N VAL A 403 6.74 15.10 0.10
CA VAL A 403 7.21 14.19 1.17
C VAL A 403 8.55 14.60 1.78
N ALA A 404 9.26 15.57 1.18
CA ALA A 404 10.59 15.97 1.62
C ALA A 404 10.66 16.39 3.10
N GLU A 405 9.69 17.19 3.58
CA GLU A 405 9.66 17.63 4.98
C GLU A 405 9.45 16.44 5.95
N ALA A 406 8.75 15.38 5.53
CA ALA A 406 8.45 14.21 6.37
C ALA A 406 9.66 13.29 6.61
N VAL A 407 10.61 13.22 5.67
CA VAL A 407 11.75 12.27 5.72
C VAL A 407 13.11 12.95 5.83
N ALA A 408 13.14 14.25 5.57
CA ALA A 408 14.36 15.04 5.44
C ALA A 408 14.09 16.52 5.77
N PRO A 409 13.54 16.84 6.96
CA PRO A 409 13.19 18.21 7.34
C PRO A 409 14.38 19.17 7.27
N GLU A 410 15.59 18.70 7.58
CA GLU A 410 16.83 19.48 7.48
C GLU A 410 17.22 19.81 6.03
N TYR A 411 16.71 19.07 5.05
CA TYR A 411 16.88 19.33 3.62
C TYR A 411 15.68 20.09 3.02
N GLY A 412 14.55 20.18 3.73
CA GLY A 412 13.33 20.88 3.32
C GLY A 412 13.39 22.42 3.37
N ALA A 413 14.46 22.99 3.94
CA ALA A 413 14.62 24.44 4.11
C ALA A 413 14.90 25.24 2.81
N ARG A 414 14.83 24.63 1.62
CA ARG A 414 14.76 25.36 0.34
C ARG A 414 13.32 25.40 -0.16
N ARG A 415 12.42 26.00 0.62
CA ARG A 415 11.11 26.41 0.11
C ARG A 415 11.34 27.36 -1.06
N ILE A 416 11.04 26.93 -2.28
CA ILE A 416 10.72 27.88 -3.34
C ILE A 416 9.37 28.48 -2.92
N PRO A 417 9.30 29.76 -2.50
CA PRO A 417 8.04 30.35 -2.08
C PRO A 417 6.99 30.15 -3.16
N LYS A 418 5.75 29.80 -2.76
CA LYS A 418 4.62 29.52 -3.68
C LYS A 418 4.38 30.61 -4.75
N ARG A 419 4.92 31.81 -4.54
CA ARG A 419 4.92 32.93 -5.50
C ARG A 419 5.87 32.78 -6.69
N LEU A 420 6.83 31.85 -6.63
CA LEU A 420 7.80 31.57 -7.69
C LEU A 420 7.44 30.32 -8.52
N LEU A 421 6.41 29.55 -8.11
CA LEU A 421 5.87 28.42 -8.90
C LEU A 421 5.39 28.82 -10.31
N PRO A 422 4.85 30.04 -10.56
CA PRO A 422 4.49 30.45 -11.92
C PRO A 422 5.68 30.90 -12.80
N LEU A 423 6.87 31.07 -12.23
CA LEU A 423 8.08 31.53 -12.94
C LEU A 423 8.99 30.39 -13.38
N LEU A 424 8.75 29.18 -12.87
CA LEU A 424 9.33 27.94 -13.38
C LEU A 424 8.28 27.35 -14.33
N GLY A 425 8.37 27.76 -15.59
CA GLY A 425 7.42 27.42 -16.65
C GLY A 425 7.15 25.92 -16.77
N TRP A 426 5.96 25.65 -17.31
CA TRP A 426 5.31 24.37 -17.54
C TRP A 426 6.21 23.31 -18.19
#